data_AF-A0A848L2D1-F1
#
_entry.id   AF-A0A848L2D1-F1
#
_cell.length_a   1.000
_cell.length_b   1.000
_cell.length_c   1.000
_cell.angle_alpha   90.00
_cell.angle_beta   90.00
_cell.angle_gamma   90.00
#
_symmetry.space_group_name_H-M   'P 1'
#
loop_
_entity.id
_entity.type
_entity.pdbx_description
1 polymer ?
#
loop_
_entity_poly.entity_id
_entity_poly.type
_entity_poly.pdbx_seq_one_letter_code
_entity_poly.pdbx_strand_id
1 'polypeptide(L)'
;MSITHISPAVRGRQLVEQLEHLLQDFIRKQHVTHDEYRVATDLIIDSIECGEKSLLFDVFFEAEATDVANIGREVSPEAIEGPFYLPGAPVLTGPLNVMPQRPHEKGTPLYFHGTVRDPGGNRLGGIELDLWHADADGLYSNIHPNIPDYNLRGRFYSESDGTYQVLSILPPPYEIPKNGPTGTVLRALERHFFRPAHLHVKLRDPAGDYEEMTSQLYFAGGEYVENDVAHAVRDGLLITLKNIDNLDRIAALGLDRPYIEAEYDFTLAPAS
;
A
#
# COMPACT_ATOMS: atom_id res chain seq x y z
N MET A 1 -0.12 -28.14 -23.66
CA MET A 1 -0.93 -28.86 -22.65
C MET A 1 -2.14 -28.01 -22.37
N SER A 2 -3.35 -28.56 -22.52
CA SER A 2 -4.59 -27.81 -22.29
C SER A 2 -4.70 -27.51 -20.80
N ILE A 3 -4.68 -26.23 -20.43
CA ILE A 3 -4.97 -25.78 -19.06
C ILE A 3 -6.43 -26.14 -18.82
N THR A 4 -6.67 -27.20 -18.08
CA THR A 4 -8.01 -27.55 -17.64
C THR A 4 -8.44 -26.43 -16.71
N HIS A 5 -9.39 -25.60 -17.11
CA HIS A 5 -9.98 -24.60 -16.22
C HIS A 5 -10.70 -25.34 -15.09
N ILE A 6 -9.99 -25.52 -13.97
CA ILE A 6 -10.58 -26.01 -12.73
C ILE A 6 -11.52 -24.91 -12.25
N SER A 7 -12.78 -25.26 -11.94
CA SER A 7 -13.72 -24.27 -11.43
C SER A 7 -13.23 -23.68 -10.11
N PRO A 8 -13.53 -22.40 -9.79
CA PRO A 8 -13.11 -21.78 -8.54
C PRO A 8 -13.50 -22.58 -7.29
N ALA A 9 -14.68 -23.22 -7.31
CA ALA A 9 -15.15 -24.07 -6.23
C ALA A 9 -14.29 -25.33 -6.04
N VAL A 10 -13.85 -25.97 -7.14
CA VAL A 10 -12.99 -27.15 -7.08
C VAL A 10 -11.58 -26.76 -6.64
N ARG A 11 -11.03 -25.65 -7.16
CA ARG A 11 -9.72 -25.15 -6.73
C ARG A 11 -9.72 -24.75 -5.26
N GLY A 12 -10.77 -24.04 -4.81
CA GLY A 12 -10.94 -23.65 -3.42
C GLY A 12 -10.96 -24.86 -2.48
N ARG A 13 -11.71 -25.91 -2.83
CA ARG A 13 -11.70 -27.16 -2.05
C ARG A 13 -10.30 -27.77 -1.93
N GLN A 14 -9.58 -27.90 -3.05
CA GLN A 14 -8.23 -28.47 -3.06
C GLN A 14 -7.26 -27.67 -2.18
N LEU A 15 -7.36 -26.34 -2.19
CA LEU A 15 -6.52 -25.47 -1.35
C LEU A 15 -6.85 -25.64 0.14
N VAL A 16 -8.13 -25.71 0.49
CA VAL A 16 -8.57 -25.90 1.88
C VAL A 16 -8.11 -27.26 2.41
N GLU A 17 -8.28 -28.34 1.66
CA GLU A 17 -7.83 -29.69 2.04
C GLU A 17 -6.30 -29.74 2.23
N GLN A 18 -5.53 -29.07 1.35
CA GLN A 18 -4.07 -29.01 1.48
C GLN A 18 -3.64 -28.20 2.70
N LEU A 19 -4.27 -27.06 2.97
CA LEU A 19 -3.99 -26.24 4.14
C LEU A 19 -4.31 -27.00 5.43
N GLU A 20 -5.45 -27.70 5.48
CA GLU A 20 -5.82 -28.55 6.61
C GLU A 20 -4.74 -29.61 6.89
N HIS A 21 -4.32 -30.36 5.87
CA HIS A 21 -3.27 -31.37 6.03
C HIS A 21 -1.95 -30.75 6.50
N LEU A 22 -1.55 -29.60 5.95
CA LEU A 22 -0.32 -28.90 6.33
C LEU A 22 -0.34 -28.49 7.81
N LEU A 23 -1.46 -27.92 8.28
CA LEU A 23 -1.61 -27.52 9.68
C LEU A 23 -1.64 -28.73 10.62
N GLN A 24 -2.33 -29.81 10.24
CA GLN A 24 -2.34 -31.05 11.01
C GLN A 24 -0.95 -31.70 11.09
N ASP A 25 -0.20 -31.69 9.99
CA ASP A 25 1.18 -32.17 9.94
C ASP A 25 2.10 -31.34 10.82
N PHE A 26 1.94 -30.01 10.80
CA PHE A 26 2.68 -29.11 11.70
C PHE A 26 2.40 -29.44 13.18
N ILE A 27 1.12 -29.57 13.56
CA ILE A 27 0.70 -29.93 14.93
C ILE A 27 1.34 -31.26 15.37
N ARG A 28 1.29 -32.29 14.52
CA ARG A 28 1.90 -33.60 14.81
C ARG A 28 3.41 -33.50 14.95
N LYS A 29 4.08 -32.82 14.01
CA LYS A 29 5.54 -32.72 13.95
C LYS A 29 6.14 -31.95 15.12
N GLN A 30 5.47 -30.87 15.55
CA GLN A 30 5.93 -30.04 16.67
C GLN A 30 5.39 -30.51 18.02
N HIS A 31 4.60 -31.60 18.06
CA HIS A 31 3.95 -32.09 19.26
C HIS A 31 3.12 -31.02 19.98
N VAL A 32 2.42 -30.16 19.22
CA VAL A 32 1.61 -29.08 19.78
C VAL A 32 0.59 -29.66 20.74
N THR A 33 0.65 -29.20 21.99
CA THR A 33 -0.24 -29.63 23.06
C THR A 33 -1.62 -28.99 22.90
N HIS A 34 -2.61 -29.54 23.60
CA HIS A 34 -3.94 -28.96 23.60
C HIS A 34 -3.94 -27.52 24.19
N ASP A 35 -3.10 -27.25 25.19
CA ASP A 35 -3.02 -25.92 25.82
C ASP A 35 -2.40 -24.89 24.86
N GLU A 36 -1.32 -25.24 24.15
CA GLU A 36 -0.73 -24.38 23.12
C GLU A 36 -1.71 -24.14 21.96
N TYR A 37 -2.46 -25.16 21.55
CA TYR A 37 -3.53 -25.00 20.57
C TYR A 37 -4.59 -23.99 21.04
N ARG A 38 -5.00 -24.04 22.31
CA ARG A 38 -5.97 -23.08 22.86
C ARG A 38 -5.45 -21.65 22.85
N VAL A 39 -4.19 -21.44 23.25
CA VAL A 39 -3.54 -20.13 23.16
C VAL A 39 -3.56 -19.59 21.73
N ALA A 40 -3.25 -20.43 20.73
CA ALA A 40 -3.28 -20.03 19.33
C ALA A 40 -4.71 -19.71 18.83
N THR A 41 -5.72 -20.47 19.24
CA THR A 41 -7.11 -20.18 18.86
C THR A 41 -7.63 -18.92 19.52
N ASP A 42 -7.31 -18.70 20.79
CA ASP A 42 -7.73 -17.51 21.54
C ASP A 42 -7.14 -16.24 20.91
N LEU A 43 -5.88 -16.29 20.47
CA LEU A 43 -5.25 -15.20 19.72
C LEU A 43 -6.02 -14.82 18.44
N ILE A 44 -6.49 -15.82 17.68
CA ILE A 44 -7.26 -15.57 16.45
C ILE A 44 -8.63 -14.97 16.81
N ILE A 45 -9.29 -15.48 17.86
CA ILE A 45 -10.57 -14.95 18.33
C ILE A 45 -10.41 -13.49 18.78
N ASP A 46 -9.40 -13.21 19.62
CA ASP A 46 -9.10 -11.87 20.12
C ASP A 46 -8.83 -10.90 18.96
N SER A 47 -8.19 -11.36 17.88
CA SER A 47 -7.92 -10.50 16.70
C SER A 47 -9.21 -10.00 16.06
N ILE A 48 -10.26 -10.82 16.07
CA ILE A 48 -11.57 -10.45 15.54
C ILE A 48 -12.26 -9.47 16.51
N GLU A 49 -12.25 -9.78 17.80
CA GLU A 49 -12.91 -8.97 18.83
C GLU A 49 -12.26 -7.58 18.98
N CYS A 50 -10.94 -7.50 18.82
CA CYS A 50 -10.18 -6.25 18.85
C CYS A 50 -10.21 -5.48 17.53
N GLY A 51 -10.88 -6.00 16.49
CA GLY A 51 -10.96 -5.38 15.17
C GLY A 51 -9.70 -5.52 14.30
N GLU A 52 -8.71 -6.31 14.72
CA GLU A 52 -7.45 -6.63 14.02
C GLU A 52 -7.57 -7.84 13.06
N LYS A 53 -8.80 -8.25 12.71
CA LYS A 53 -9.07 -9.45 11.89
C LYS A 53 -8.31 -9.52 10.56
N SER A 54 -7.97 -8.39 9.95
CA SER A 54 -7.14 -8.34 8.73
C SER A 54 -5.67 -8.15 9.10
N LEU A 55 -5.35 -7.19 9.97
CA LEU A 55 -3.99 -6.84 10.37
C LEU A 55 -3.13 -8.05 10.78
N LEU A 56 -3.68 -8.97 11.59
CA LEU A 56 -2.94 -10.16 12.04
C LEU A 56 -2.51 -11.05 10.87
N PHE A 57 -3.31 -11.16 9.81
CA PHE A 57 -2.95 -11.97 8.64
C PHE A 57 -2.13 -11.16 7.65
N ASP A 58 -2.47 -9.88 7.46
CA ASP A 58 -1.85 -9.01 6.47
C ASP A 58 -0.34 -8.86 6.73
N VAL A 59 0.04 -8.67 8.00
CA VAL A 59 1.45 -8.53 8.43
C VAL A 59 2.32 -9.74 8.08
N PHE A 60 1.72 -10.93 7.96
CA PHE A 60 2.49 -12.17 7.75
C PHE A 60 2.30 -12.80 6.38
N PHE A 61 1.20 -12.50 5.67
CA PHE A 61 0.81 -13.27 4.49
C PHE A 61 0.44 -12.43 3.26
N GLU A 62 0.00 -11.17 3.41
CA GLU A 62 -0.50 -10.39 2.26
C GLU A 62 0.62 -10.14 1.23
N ALA A 63 1.84 -9.86 1.69
CA ALA A 63 2.99 -9.65 0.80
C ALA A 63 3.30 -10.88 -0.08
N GLU A 64 3.17 -12.09 0.47
CA GLU A 64 3.36 -13.34 -0.29
C GLU A 64 2.26 -13.52 -1.36
N ALA A 65 1.01 -13.16 -1.04
CA ALA A 65 -0.07 -13.20 -2.01
C ALA A 65 0.17 -12.21 -3.17
N THR A 66 0.66 -11.01 -2.85
CA THR A 66 1.04 -10.02 -3.85
C THR A 66 2.25 -10.45 -4.68
N ASP A 67 3.24 -11.12 -4.08
CA ASP A 67 4.37 -11.67 -4.83
C ASP A 67 3.91 -12.69 -5.87
N VAL A 68 2.97 -13.57 -5.51
CA VAL A 68 2.35 -14.52 -6.45
C VAL A 68 1.60 -13.79 -7.57
N ALA A 69 0.87 -12.72 -7.26
CA ALA A 69 0.18 -11.91 -8.27
C ALA A 69 1.16 -11.24 -9.25
N ASN A 70 2.36 -10.89 -8.79
CA ASN A 70 3.39 -10.26 -9.61
C ASN A 70 4.20 -11.22 -10.50
N ILE A 71 4.05 -12.55 -10.36
CA ILE A 71 4.87 -13.51 -11.11
C ILE A 71 4.65 -13.35 -12.63
N GLY A 72 5.75 -13.06 -13.34
CA GLY A 72 5.77 -12.95 -14.80
C GLY A 72 5.14 -11.66 -15.35
N ARG A 73 4.83 -10.69 -14.48
CA ARG A 73 4.40 -9.35 -14.90
C ARG A 73 5.62 -8.49 -15.24
N GLU A 74 5.61 -7.88 -16.42
CA GLU A 74 6.62 -6.89 -16.86
C GLU A 74 6.02 -5.47 -16.82
N VAL A 75 5.27 -5.17 -15.76
CA VAL A 75 4.62 -3.86 -15.52
C VAL A 75 4.97 -3.36 -14.12
N SER A 76 4.42 -2.22 -13.69
CA SER A 76 4.67 -1.75 -12.32
C SER A 76 4.25 -2.80 -11.30
N PRO A 77 5.08 -3.08 -10.27
CA PRO A 77 4.72 -4.10 -9.29
C PRO A 77 3.50 -3.68 -8.47
N GLU A 78 2.61 -4.63 -8.26
CA GLU A 78 1.57 -4.50 -7.24
C GLU A 78 2.19 -4.63 -5.85
N ALA A 79 1.55 -4.02 -4.86
CA ALA A 79 1.91 -4.15 -3.45
C ALA A 79 0.63 -4.37 -2.63
N ILE A 80 0.82 -4.75 -1.37
CA ILE A 80 -0.28 -4.95 -0.41
C ILE A 80 -1.18 -3.69 -0.35
N GLU A 81 -2.48 -3.84 -0.10
CA GLU A 81 -3.37 -2.69 0.03
C GLU A 81 -3.21 -2.05 1.42
N GLY A 82 -3.08 -2.91 2.42
CA GLY A 82 -3.17 -2.54 3.83
C GLY A 82 -4.61 -2.19 4.26
N PRO A 83 -4.86 -2.09 5.57
CA PRO A 83 -6.22 -2.04 6.12
C PRO A 83 -6.89 -0.66 6.03
N PHE A 84 -6.24 0.34 5.45
CA PHE A 84 -6.62 1.75 5.56
C PHE A 84 -7.12 2.38 4.26
N TYR A 85 -7.35 1.60 3.22
CA TYR A 85 -8.04 2.09 2.03
C TYR A 85 -9.48 2.50 2.38
N LEU A 86 -9.94 3.60 1.80
CA LEU A 86 -11.30 4.10 1.98
C LEU A 86 -11.82 4.64 0.63
N PRO A 87 -12.90 4.08 0.07
CA PRO A 87 -13.46 4.58 -1.18
C PRO A 87 -14.11 5.97 -0.98
N GLY A 88 -14.30 6.67 -2.11
CA GLY A 88 -15.01 7.94 -2.13
C GLY A 88 -14.16 9.16 -1.77
N ALA A 89 -12.84 9.04 -1.77
CA ALA A 89 -11.95 10.19 -1.67
C ALA A 89 -12.30 11.25 -2.74
N PRO A 90 -12.16 12.55 -2.43
CA PRO A 90 -12.54 13.61 -3.32
C PRO A 90 -11.71 13.59 -4.60
N VAL A 91 -12.35 13.89 -5.73
CA VAL A 91 -11.64 14.11 -7.00
C VAL A 91 -11.02 15.51 -6.97
N LEU A 92 -9.71 15.56 -7.14
CA LEU A 92 -8.92 16.77 -7.20
C LEU A 92 -8.98 17.32 -8.62
N THR A 93 -9.21 18.63 -8.72
CA THR A 93 -9.27 19.34 -9.99
C THR A 93 -8.46 20.62 -9.86
N GLY A 94 -7.39 20.75 -10.62
CA GLY A 94 -6.59 21.97 -10.67
C GLY A 94 -5.43 21.83 -11.65
N PRO A 95 -4.80 22.95 -12.04
CA PRO A 95 -3.58 22.90 -12.85
C PRO A 95 -2.45 22.16 -12.14
N LEU A 96 -2.48 22.12 -10.81
CA LEU A 96 -1.67 21.29 -9.93
C LEU A 96 -2.62 20.72 -8.88
N ASN A 97 -2.75 19.39 -8.82
CA ASN A 97 -3.57 18.77 -7.79
C ASN A 97 -2.93 18.98 -6.42
N VAL A 98 -3.74 19.21 -5.39
CA VAL A 98 -3.29 19.35 -4.01
C VAL A 98 -4.14 18.45 -3.15
N MET A 99 -3.51 17.58 -2.36
CA MET A 99 -4.22 16.68 -1.47
C MET A 99 -5.08 17.46 -0.47
N PRO A 100 -6.28 16.96 -0.12
CA PRO A 100 -7.06 17.55 0.96
C PRO A 100 -6.22 17.52 2.23
N GLN A 101 -6.15 18.64 2.94
CA GLN A 101 -5.32 18.74 4.14
C GLN A 101 -5.89 19.79 5.08
N ARG A 102 -5.65 19.62 6.38
CA ARG A 102 -6.07 20.59 7.39
C ARG A 102 -5.27 21.90 7.25
N PRO A 103 -5.80 23.04 7.74
CA PRO A 103 -5.02 24.27 7.80
C PRO A 103 -3.70 24.05 8.54
N HIS A 104 -2.61 24.55 7.98
CA HIS A 104 -1.26 24.39 8.52
C HIS A 104 -0.85 22.91 8.72
N GLU A 105 -1.19 22.05 7.75
CA GLU A 105 -0.76 20.66 7.73
C GLU A 105 0.76 20.54 8.00
N LYS A 106 1.10 19.69 8.97
CA LYS A 106 2.49 19.47 9.37
C LYS A 106 3.18 18.64 8.30
N GLY A 107 4.51 18.73 8.26
CA GLY A 107 5.34 17.92 7.37
C GLY A 107 5.98 18.74 6.26
N THR A 108 6.95 18.10 5.62
CA THR A 108 7.68 18.66 4.48
C THR A 108 6.81 18.51 3.23
N PRO A 109 6.60 19.57 2.43
CA PRO A 109 5.85 19.44 1.18
C PRO A 109 6.47 18.37 0.28
N LEU A 110 5.62 17.56 -0.33
CA LEU A 110 5.97 16.50 -1.27
C LEU A 110 5.30 16.79 -2.60
N TYR A 111 6.10 16.90 -3.66
CA TYR A 111 5.64 16.94 -5.03
C TYR A 111 5.81 15.55 -5.65
N PHE A 112 4.69 14.86 -5.86
CA PHE A 112 4.64 13.53 -6.44
C PHE A 112 4.13 13.60 -7.88
N HIS A 113 4.92 13.13 -8.84
CA HIS A 113 4.59 13.23 -10.26
C HIS A 113 5.21 12.08 -11.06
N GLY A 114 4.78 11.96 -12.31
CA GLY A 114 5.33 10.99 -13.26
C GLY A 114 4.43 10.81 -14.47
N THR A 115 4.57 9.66 -15.13
CA THR A 115 3.78 9.29 -16.31
C THR A 115 3.16 7.90 -16.14
N VAL A 116 1.92 7.72 -16.58
CA VAL A 116 1.29 6.39 -16.74
C VAL A 116 1.47 5.90 -18.17
N ARG A 117 1.86 4.63 -18.35
CA ARG A 117 2.19 4.01 -19.64
C ARG A 117 1.61 2.60 -19.77
N ASP A 118 1.55 2.10 -21.00
CA ASP A 118 1.39 0.68 -21.31
C ASP A 118 2.76 -0.02 -21.45
N PRO A 119 2.82 -1.37 -21.59
CA PRO A 119 4.08 -2.09 -21.77
C PRO A 119 4.79 -1.77 -23.11
N GLY A 120 4.08 -1.18 -24.07
CA GLY A 120 4.63 -0.67 -25.32
C GLY A 120 5.28 0.71 -25.19
N GLY A 121 5.15 1.36 -24.03
CA GLY A 121 5.66 2.69 -23.74
C GLY A 121 4.73 3.84 -24.14
N ASN A 122 3.52 3.54 -24.64
CA ASN A 122 2.52 4.54 -24.98
C ASN A 122 2.03 5.23 -23.71
N ARG A 123 1.89 6.56 -23.76
CA ARG A 123 1.40 7.38 -22.64
C ARG A 123 -0.11 7.21 -22.49
N LEU A 124 -0.57 6.97 -21.27
CA LEU A 124 -1.98 6.69 -20.96
C LEU A 124 -2.62 7.86 -20.21
N GLY A 125 -3.47 8.62 -20.90
CA GLY A 125 -4.26 9.69 -20.30
C GLY A 125 -5.62 9.23 -19.79
N GLY A 126 -6.15 9.90 -18.79
CA GLY A 126 -7.46 9.59 -18.19
C GLY A 126 -7.44 8.44 -17.18
N ILE A 127 -6.27 7.96 -16.78
CA ILE A 127 -6.13 6.93 -15.73
C ILE A 127 -6.35 7.59 -14.38
N GLU A 128 -7.27 7.06 -13.57
CA GLU A 128 -7.47 7.49 -12.19
C GLU A 128 -6.30 7.02 -11.32
N LEU A 129 -5.75 7.92 -10.51
CA LEU A 129 -4.86 7.62 -9.39
C LEU A 129 -5.58 7.99 -8.09
N ASP A 130 -5.81 6.99 -7.24
CA ASP A 130 -6.41 7.13 -5.90
C ASP A 130 -5.29 6.99 -4.86
N LEU A 131 -4.85 8.13 -4.32
CA LEU A 131 -3.67 8.25 -3.46
C LEU A 131 -4.09 8.43 -2.00
N TRP A 132 -3.42 7.73 -1.07
CA TRP A 132 -3.56 7.97 0.36
C TRP A 132 -2.27 7.69 1.13
N HIS A 133 -2.06 8.41 2.23
CA HIS A 133 -0.94 8.15 3.15
C HIS A 133 -1.22 8.72 4.55
N ALA A 134 -0.33 8.41 5.49
CA ALA A 134 -0.36 8.94 6.86
C ALA A 134 -0.03 10.43 6.92
N ASP A 135 -0.52 11.12 7.96
CA ASP A 135 -0.07 12.46 8.29
C ASP A 135 1.33 12.47 8.96
N ALA A 136 1.83 13.65 9.32
CA ALA A 136 3.15 13.82 9.92
C ALA A 136 3.31 13.13 11.29
N ASP A 137 2.21 12.72 11.94
CA ASP A 137 2.22 11.99 13.21
C ASP A 137 2.02 10.47 12.97
N GLY A 138 2.02 10.00 11.71
CA GLY A 138 1.88 8.59 11.34
C GLY A 138 0.42 8.10 11.32
N LEU A 139 -0.55 9.01 11.28
CA LEU A 139 -1.97 8.68 11.44
C LEU A 139 -2.77 8.89 10.15
N TYR A 140 -3.67 7.96 9.85
CA TYR A 140 -4.56 8.03 8.69
C TYR A 140 -5.92 8.64 9.04
N SER A 141 -6.42 9.55 8.19
CA SER A 141 -7.79 10.09 8.30
C SER A 141 -8.84 8.98 8.21
N ASN A 142 -10.01 9.19 8.81
CA ASN A 142 -11.14 8.25 8.86
C ASN A 142 -10.86 6.92 9.57
N ILE A 143 -9.61 6.68 9.98
CA ILE A 143 -9.17 5.56 10.79
C ILE A 143 -8.87 6.06 12.21
N HIS A 144 -8.06 7.11 12.31
CA HIS A 144 -7.68 7.71 13.57
C HIS A 144 -8.54 8.94 13.88
N PRO A 145 -8.85 9.18 15.17
CA PRO A 145 -9.68 10.31 15.57
C PRO A 145 -8.95 11.64 15.40
N ASN A 146 -9.71 12.74 15.36
CA ASN A 146 -9.21 14.12 15.34
C ASN A 146 -8.46 14.53 14.06
N ILE A 147 -8.67 13.79 12.96
CA ILE A 147 -8.18 14.14 11.62
C ILE A 147 -9.40 14.42 10.75
N PRO A 148 -9.44 15.51 9.96
CA PRO A 148 -10.56 15.78 9.07
C PRO A 148 -10.81 14.63 8.09
N ASP A 149 -12.07 14.46 7.68
CA ASP A 149 -12.42 13.45 6.69
C ASP A 149 -11.61 13.64 5.40
N TYR A 150 -11.10 12.53 4.88
CA TYR A 150 -10.26 12.45 3.68
C TYR A 150 -8.98 13.31 3.71
N ASN A 151 -8.51 13.76 4.88
CA ASN A 151 -7.19 14.38 5.00
C ASN A 151 -6.10 13.45 4.44
N LEU A 152 -5.32 13.95 3.49
CA LEU A 152 -4.28 13.24 2.76
C LEU A 152 -4.80 12.00 2.00
N ARG A 153 -6.04 12.07 1.52
CA ARG A 153 -6.66 11.12 0.59
C ARG A 153 -7.28 11.85 -0.60
N GLY A 154 -6.99 11.44 -1.83
CA GLY A 154 -7.47 12.15 -3.00
C GLY A 154 -7.34 11.35 -4.28
N ARG A 155 -8.28 11.59 -5.20
CA ARG A 155 -8.28 10.99 -6.54
C ARG A 155 -7.98 12.04 -7.58
N PHE A 156 -7.13 11.72 -8.54
CA PHE A 156 -6.83 12.60 -9.67
C PHE A 156 -6.58 11.76 -10.91
N TYR A 157 -6.47 12.39 -12.07
CA TYR A 157 -6.34 11.68 -13.34
C TYR A 157 -5.02 12.03 -14.01
N SER A 158 -4.45 11.07 -14.74
CA SER A 158 -3.40 11.39 -15.69
C SER A 158 -3.94 12.29 -16.81
N GLU A 159 -3.16 13.29 -17.20
CA GLU A 159 -3.44 14.21 -18.28
C GLU A 159 -3.41 13.49 -19.64
N SER A 160 -3.84 14.16 -20.71
CA SER A 160 -3.90 13.56 -22.05
C SER A 160 -2.56 13.04 -22.58
N ASP A 161 -1.44 13.53 -22.05
CA ASP A 161 -0.08 13.07 -22.37
C ASP A 161 0.45 12.03 -21.36
N GLY A 162 -0.45 11.46 -20.56
CA GLY A 162 -0.18 10.46 -19.53
C GLY A 162 0.55 10.98 -18.30
N THR A 163 0.89 12.27 -18.23
CA THR A 163 1.54 12.82 -17.03
C THR A 163 0.54 12.94 -15.88
N TYR A 164 1.02 12.88 -14.65
CA TYR A 164 0.21 13.18 -13.46
C TYR A 164 1.07 13.96 -12.46
N GLN A 165 0.40 14.75 -11.62
CA GLN A 165 1.06 15.49 -10.57
C GLN A 165 0.13 15.80 -9.40
N VAL A 166 0.68 15.77 -8.19
CA VAL A 166 -0.02 16.12 -6.95
C VAL A 166 0.95 16.65 -5.88
N LEU A 167 0.53 17.69 -5.16
CA LEU A 167 1.18 18.17 -3.95
C LEU A 167 0.56 17.54 -2.71
N SER A 168 1.41 17.11 -1.79
CA SER A 168 1.05 16.59 -0.48
C SER A 168 2.14 16.91 0.55
N ILE A 169 2.26 16.09 1.59
CA ILE A 169 3.39 16.05 2.53
C ILE A 169 4.13 14.72 2.43
N LEU A 170 5.40 14.70 2.81
CA LEU A 170 6.18 13.47 2.95
C LEU A 170 5.74 12.75 4.25
N PRO A 171 5.14 11.53 4.17
CA PRO A 171 4.77 10.79 5.36
C PRO A 171 6.01 10.23 6.08
N PRO A 172 5.97 10.08 7.41
CA PRO A 172 7.02 9.40 8.16
C PRO A 172 6.80 7.87 8.15
N PRO A 173 7.79 7.08 8.59
CA PRO A 173 7.55 5.73 9.07
C PRO A 173 6.56 5.75 10.24
N TYR A 174 5.76 4.71 10.39
CA TYR A 174 4.78 4.61 11.48
C TYR A 174 4.71 3.21 12.04
N GLU A 175 4.24 3.08 13.28
CA GLU A 175 3.97 1.79 13.90
C GLU A 175 2.56 1.30 13.57
N ILE A 176 2.43 0.02 13.25
CA ILE A 176 1.12 -0.64 13.23
C ILE A 176 0.55 -0.74 14.66
N PRO A 177 -0.77 -1.01 14.82
CA PRO A 177 -1.33 -1.32 16.13
C PRO A 177 -0.54 -2.41 16.86
N LYS A 178 0.00 -2.06 18.04
CA LYS A 178 0.90 -2.92 18.83
C LYS A 178 0.33 -3.39 20.16
N ASN A 179 -0.82 -2.86 20.56
CA ASN A 179 -1.43 -3.20 21.85
C ASN A 179 -2.39 -4.40 21.77
N GLY A 180 -2.79 -4.81 20.57
CA GLY A 180 -3.65 -5.97 20.36
C GLY A 180 -2.90 -7.26 20.01
N PRO A 181 -3.64 -8.28 19.52
CA PRO A 181 -3.12 -9.61 19.21
C PRO A 181 -1.93 -9.63 18.25
N THR A 182 -1.94 -8.79 17.22
CA THR A 182 -0.82 -8.68 16.27
C THR A 182 0.47 -8.28 17.00
N GLY A 183 0.37 -7.29 17.89
CA GLY A 183 1.50 -6.85 18.70
C GLY A 183 2.01 -7.93 19.66
N THR A 184 1.12 -8.79 20.18
CA THR A 184 1.51 -9.93 21.02
C THR A 184 2.36 -10.94 20.25
N VAL A 185 1.98 -11.28 19.01
CA VAL A 185 2.76 -12.17 18.15
C VAL A 185 4.11 -11.53 17.82
N LEU A 186 4.13 -10.27 17.40
CA LEU A 186 5.37 -9.59 17.03
C LEU A 186 6.36 -9.49 18.20
N ARG A 187 5.88 -9.25 19.43
CA ARG A 187 6.73 -9.31 20.63
C ARG A 187 7.30 -10.70 20.88
N ALA A 188 6.48 -11.74 20.72
CA ALA A 188 6.93 -13.13 20.89
C ALA A 188 8.00 -13.52 19.85
N LEU A 189 7.97 -12.89 18.67
CA LEU A 189 8.95 -13.05 17.60
C LEU A 189 10.13 -12.06 17.70
N GLU A 190 10.16 -11.19 18.71
CA GLU A 190 11.17 -10.12 18.87
C GLU A 190 11.25 -9.17 17.66
N ARG A 191 10.13 -8.91 16.99
CA ARG A 191 10.01 -8.02 15.82
C ARG A 191 9.55 -6.62 16.23
N HIS A 192 9.98 -5.60 15.51
CA HIS A 192 9.46 -4.24 15.66
C HIS A 192 8.08 -4.06 14.99
N PHE A 193 7.44 -2.92 15.22
CA PHE A 193 6.09 -2.62 14.72
C PHE A 193 6.08 -1.63 13.54
N PHE A 194 7.25 -1.16 13.12
CA PHE A 194 7.36 -0.12 12.10
C PHE A 194 7.13 -0.62 10.68
N ARG A 195 6.36 0.16 9.93
CA ARG A 195 6.39 0.22 8.47
C ARG A 195 7.25 1.40 8.03
N PRO A 196 8.02 1.28 6.94
CA PRO A 196 8.72 2.42 6.34
C PRO A 196 7.74 3.49 5.86
N ALA A 197 8.22 4.70 5.63
CA ALA A 197 7.43 5.75 5.00
C ALA A 197 7.00 5.32 3.58
N HIS A 198 5.73 5.49 3.24
CA HIS A 198 5.19 5.10 1.93
C HIS A 198 3.97 5.92 1.50
N LEU A 199 3.72 5.88 0.18
CA LEU A 199 2.48 6.33 -0.45
C LEU A 199 1.71 5.10 -0.93
N HIS A 200 0.42 5.02 -0.62
CA HIS A 200 -0.43 4.03 -1.27
C HIS A 200 -1.08 4.62 -2.51
N VAL A 201 -1.28 3.79 -3.53
CA VAL A 201 -1.95 4.20 -4.75
C VAL A 201 -2.77 3.05 -5.32
N LYS A 202 -3.96 3.39 -5.83
CA LYS A 202 -4.69 2.53 -6.76
C LYS A 202 -4.82 3.23 -8.10
N LEU A 203 -4.57 2.49 -9.17
CA LEU A 203 -4.74 2.97 -10.53
C LEU A 203 -5.91 2.25 -11.18
N ARG A 204 -6.82 3.02 -11.79
CA ARG A 204 -7.99 2.49 -12.49
C ARG A 204 -8.11 3.15 -13.85
N ASP A 205 -8.38 2.34 -14.86
CA ASP A 205 -8.80 2.85 -16.16
C ASP A 205 -10.33 2.86 -16.24
N PRO A 206 -10.98 4.03 -16.26
CA PRO A 206 -12.43 4.11 -16.43
C PRO A 206 -12.94 3.51 -17.74
N ALA A 207 -12.10 3.42 -18.78
CA ALA A 207 -12.46 2.79 -20.05
C ALA A 207 -12.44 1.25 -19.98
N GLY A 208 -11.68 0.69 -19.04
CA GLY A 208 -11.55 -0.76 -18.83
C GLY A 208 -10.61 -1.46 -19.81
N ASP A 209 -9.73 -0.71 -20.49
CA ASP A 209 -8.72 -1.26 -21.41
C ASP A 209 -7.49 -1.79 -20.65
N TYR A 210 -7.30 -1.38 -19.39
CA TYR A 210 -6.18 -1.78 -18.53
C TYR A 210 -6.65 -2.31 -17.17
N GLU A 211 -5.87 -3.22 -16.58
CA GLU A 211 -6.14 -3.81 -15.27
C GLU A 211 -6.06 -2.76 -14.15
N GLU A 212 -6.93 -2.89 -13.13
CA GLU A 212 -6.78 -2.12 -11.88
C GLU A 212 -5.52 -2.60 -11.15
N MET A 213 -4.71 -1.64 -10.68
CA MET A 213 -3.47 -1.92 -9.96
C MET A 213 -3.54 -1.34 -8.55
N THR A 214 -3.15 -2.10 -7.54
CA THR A 214 -2.93 -1.60 -6.17
C THR A 214 -1.45 -1.67 -5.85
N SER A 215 -0.87 -0.58 -5.37
CA SER A 215 0.56 -0.53 -5.06
C SER A 215 0.88 0.39 -3.89
N GLN A 216 2.13 0.30 -3.42
CA GLN A 216 2.72 1.14 -2.39
C GLN A 216 4.11 1.53 -2.85
N LEU A 217 4.43 2.82 -2.74
CA LEU A 217 5.73 3.35 -3.10
C LEU A 217 6.47 3.78 -1.84
N TYR A 218 7.69 3.30 -1.70
CA TYR A 218 8.57 3.54 -0.56
C TYR A 218 9.69 4.49 -0.95
N PHE A 219 10.39 5.04 0.04
CA PHE A 219 11.47 5.99 -0.21
C PHE A 219 12.84 5.34 0.01
N ALA A 220 13.67 5.31 -1.02
CA ALA A 220 14.98 4.67 -1.01
C ALA A 220 15.87 5.23 0.11
N GLY A 221 16.49 4.34 0.89
CA GLY A 221 17.33 4.71 2.04
C GLY A 221 16.57 5.20 3.27
N GLY A 222 15.24 5.14 3.27
CA GLY A 222 14.41 5.47 4.42
C GLY A 222 14.52 4.47 5.57
N GLU A 223 14.12 4.90 6.76
CA GLU A 223 14.04 4.01 7.92
C GLU A 223 13.05 2.86 7.66
N TYR A 224 13.40 1.67 8.15
CA TYR A 224 12.63 0.43 8.05
C TYR A 224 12.41 -0.14 6.64
N VAL A 225 13.04 0.43 5.60
CA VAL A 225 12.92 -0.07 4.22
C VAL A 225 13.45 -1.51 4.10
N GLU A 226 14.56 -1.81 4.76
CA GLU A 226 15.21 -3.14 4.70
C GLU A 226 14.57 -4.18 5.62
N ASN A 227 13.66 -3.76 6.51
CA ASN A 227 13.07 -4.66 7.52
C ASN A 227 11.61 -4.35 7.85
N ASP A 228 10.81 -3.86 6.88
CA ASP A 228 9.38 -3.60 7.04
C ASP A 228 8.67 -4.74 7.79
N VAL A 229 7.90 -4.41 8.82
CA VAL A 229 7.14 -5.40 9.60
C VAL A 229 6.14 -6.18 8.73
N ALA A 230 5.61 -5.57 7.67
CA ALA A 230 4.70 -6.23 6.74
C ALA A 230 5.41 -6.92 5.56
N HIS A 231 6.75 -6.87 5.51
CA HIS A 231 7.56 -7.42 4.42
C HIS A 231 7.09 -7.00 3.02
N ALA A 232 6.58 -5.77 2.86
CA ALA A 232 5.92 -5.35 1.62
C ALA A 232 6.82 -4.55 0.66
N VAL A 233 8.06 -4.25 1.06
CA VAL A 233 9.02 -3.55 0.21
C VAL A 233 9.59 -4.49 -0.84
N ARG A 234 9.57 -4.09 -2.11
CA ARG A 234 10.15 -4.82 -3.25
C ARG A 234 10.93 -3.89 -4.16
N ASP A 235 11.80 -4.48 -4.97
CA ASP A 235 12.43 -3.78 -6.08
C ASP A 235 11.37 -3.22 -7.04
N GLY A 236 11.63 -2.04 -7.61
CA GLY A 236 10.66 -1.34 -8.45
C GLY A 236 9.59 -0.56 -7.69
N LEU A 237 9.50 -0.67 -6.36
CA LEU A 237 8.62 0.14 -5.51
C LEU A 237 9.36 1.28 -4.76
N LEU A 238 10.67 1.41 -4.97
CA LEU A 238 11.52 2.41 -4.28
C LEU A 238 11.70 3.67 -5.13
N ILE A 239 11.28 4.81 -4.59
CA ILE A 239 11.47 6.14 -5.17
C ILE A 239 12.70 6.80 -4.53
N THR A 240 13.55 7.43 -5.34
CA THR A 240 14.60 8.32 -4.85
C THR A 240 14.04 9.73 -4.62
N LEU A 241 14.16 10.22 -3.39
CA LEU A 241 13.73 11.57 -3.03
C LEU A 241 14.78 12.62 -3.42
N LYS A 242 14.32 13.74 -3.98
CA LYS A 242 15.18 14.90 -4.30
C LYS A 242 14.75 16.10 -3.46
N ASN A 243 15.67 16.70 -2.70
CA ASN A 243 15.40 17.94 -1.98
C ASN A 243 15.55 19.13 -2.92
N ILE A 244 14.52 19.96 -3.04
CA ILE A 244 14.49 21.13 -3.93
C ILE A 244 14.40 22.40 -3.09
N ASP A 245 15.47 23.20 -3.12
CA ASP A 245 15.61 24.50 -2.46
C ASP A 245 15.70 25.68 -3.47
N ASN A 246 15.61 25.38 -4.77
CA ASN A 246 15.64 26.39 -5.82
C ASN A 246 14.36 27.26 -5.81
N LEU A 247 14.53 28.57 -5.68
CA LEU A 247 13.42 29.53 -5.52
C LEU A 247 12.45 29.57 -6.70
N ASP A 248 12.93 29.44 -7.94
CA ASP A 248 12.06 29.45 -9.13
C ASP A 248 11.17 28.21 -9.18
N ARG A 249 11.73 27.04 -8.82
CA ARG A 249 10.96 25.78 -8.75
C ARG A 249 9.96 25.79 -7.60
N ILE A 250 10.32 26.34 -6.45
CA ILE A 250 9.44 26.52 -5.30
C ILE A 250 8.24 27.42 -5.70
N ALA A 251 8.53 28.57 -6.31
CA ALA A 251 7.50 29.51 -6.76
C ALA A 251 6.60 28.91 -7.86
N ALA A 252 7.14 28.07 -8.76
CA ALA A 252 6.36 27.39 -9.80
C ALA A 252 5.29 26.44 -9.25
N LEU A 253 5.48 25.89 -8.05
CA LEU A 253 4.49 25.06 -7.34
C LEU A 253 3.62 25.88 -6.38
N GLY A 254 3.79 27.20 -6.33
CA GLY A 254 3.07 28.08 -5.39
C GLY A 254 3.47 27.86 -3.93
N LEU A 255 4.64 27.29 -3.68
CA LEU A 255 5.17 27.07 -2.34
C LEU A 255 6.02 28.27 -1.90
N ASP A 256 6.26 28.38 -0.59
CA ASP A 256 7.07 29.43 0.05
C ASP A 256 8.31 28.87 0.77
N ARG A 257 8.56 27.56 0.65
CA ARG A 257 9.62 26.83 1.33
C ARG A 257 10.11 25.64 0.49
N PRO A 258 11.32 25.09 0.78
CA PRO A 258 11.82 23.90 0.12
C PRO A 258 10.84 22.72 0.21
N TYR A 259 10.90 21.84 -0.80
CA TYR A 259 10.05 20.67 -0.92
C TYR A 259 10.84 19.44 -1.34
N ILE A 260 10.23 18.27 -1.16
CA ILE A 260 10.75 17.00 -1.67
C ILE A 260 10.05 16.65 -2.97
N GLU A 261 10.83 16.30 -3.98
CA GLU A 261 10.33 15.76 -5.25
C GLU A 261 10.47 14.24 -5.24
N ALA A 262 9.37 13.57 -5.63
CA ALA A 262 9.26 12.13 -5.83
C ALA A 262 8.69 11.88 -7.22
N GLU A 263 9.45 11.18 -8.06
CA GLU A 263 9.09 10.90 -9.46
C GLU A 263 8.93 9.39 -9.64
N TYR A 264 7.80 8.95 -10.18
CA TYR A 264 7.54 7.53 -10.45
C TYR A 264 6.67 7.32 -11.70
N ASP A 265 7.15 6.52 -12.65
CA ASP A 265 6.37 6.14 -13.82
C ASP A 265 5.64 4.83 -13.55
N PHE A 266 4.33 4.81 -13.82
CA PHE A 266 3.52 3.59 -13.75
C PHE A 266 3.39 2.95 -15.12
N THR A 267 3.51 1.63 -15.17
CA THR A 267 3.14 0.82 -16.33
C THR A 267 1.96 -0.06 -15.95
N LEU A 268 0.86 0.01 -16.70
CA LEU A 268 -0.34 -0.82 -16.49
C LEU A 268 -0.40 -1.98 -17.47
N ALA A 269 -0.88 -3.13 -17.00
CA ALA A 269 -1.16 -4.27 -17.85
C ALA A 269 -2.48 -4.06 -18.62
N PRO A 270 -2.55 -4.43 -19.91
CA PRO A 270 -3.82 -4.48 -20.63
C PRO A 270 -4.81 -5.43 -19.95
N ALA A 271 -6.08 -5.06 -19.92
CA ALA A 271 -7.13 -5.95 -19.44
C ALA A 271 -7.26 -7.19 -20.34
N SER A 272 -7.48 -8.35 -19.72
CA SER A 272 -7.62 -9.66 -20.38
C SER A 272 -9.01 -9.90 -20.99
#